data_AF-A0AA43EFY7-F1
#
_entry.id   AF-A0AA43EFY7-F1
#
_cell.length_a   1.000
_cell.length_b   1.000
_cell.length_c   1.000
_cell.angle_alpha   90.00
_cell.angle_beta   90.00
_cell.angle_gamma   90.00
#
_symmetry.space_group_name_H-M   'P 1'
#
loop_
_entity.id
_entity.type
_entity.pdbx_description
1 polymer ?
#
loop_
_entity_poly.entity_id
_entity_poly.type
_entity_poly.pdbx_seq_one_letter_code
_entity_poly.pdbx_strand_id
1 'polypeptide(L)'
;MNVDRPIRPATLFVAAILLFLAVTGAPARDETPAKRNTGPSRTFVVDGSPVHDVGNVRVHASNWGAFGSSPGTGLPYAGAPSCEWPAGSQVEYVYEGGLWVGALLDGTPAVSTSVQQLENRPTVEPGDVVYYAAQGDAGGARIPMPGADDDHDGSVDEDWHEGYDNDFDRFADEDFAAISDQMLSRRFQDDTPQATAIYPQHRPMHLAVREESYQWRDSAYDDFVGFTFWITNTGEDTLRSVYVGVYTDGDVGHRARNNYWNDDATGFDTVMVDHAPGTTRHDFAYWYDVDGDAGQAPGYAGILILDHPTDPLGIDAPPSVRATSAVNMLGSLSYPQGGPPTNDFERYELMSSGKVGQNIGGDVTTLVAMGPFAQLYPGETIRFSFALVVTPRDDFSNVRRAADVYHGRWFDIDGDPLTGIRGREHNEHWYLPTDTVETVAFGFVSATADEGVIALRATYQAGMHVREVAVYRGPEDVAFPMDRIGTVPPCGCGAIQFIDRDVISGHAYRYQFGVVDGEGEHLSPLVMPTAGPVEGRLSQNRPNPFNPRTTIHFTLPARAATTLVVYGVSGGRVRTLVDEELARGPYAVEWDGQDDDGQPVSSGMYFYRLVSGTYSVSRKMMLIK
;
A
#
# COMPACT_ATOMS: atom_id res chain seq x y z
N MET A 1 86.22 61.02 10.63
CA MET A 1 85.42 61.64 9.54
C MET A 1 84.06 60.94 9.57
N ASN A 2 83.03 61.50 10.24
CA ASN A 2 82.03 62.45 9.70
C ASN A 2 81.33 61.84 8.46
N VAL A 3 79.99 61.66 8.35
CA VAL A 3 78.83 62.49 8.77
C VAL A 3 77.49 61.68 8.65
N ASP A 4 76.54 61.97 9.54
CA ASP A 4 75.05 61.96 9.54
C ASP A 4 74.11 60.81 9.04
N ARG A 5 73.02 60.65 9.82
CA ARG A 5 71.71 60.01 9.51
C ARG A 5 70.78 61.00 8.76
N PRO A 6 69.67 60.59 8.08
CA PRO A 6 68.36 60.38 8.77
C PRO A 6 67.34 59.37 8.14
N ILE A 7 66.47 58.82 9.00
CA ILE A 7 65.00 58.52 8.92
C ILE A 7 64.33 57.88 7.64
N ARG A 8 63.73 56.68 7.86
CA ARG A 8 62.61 55.84 7.28
C ARG A 8 61.64 56.39 6.18
N PRO A 9 60.71 55.58 5.56
CA PRO A 9 60.56 54.09 5.39
C PRO A 9 60.15 53.64 3.94
N ALA A 10 60.25 52.35 3.60
CA ALA A 10 59.31 51.65 2.69
C ALA A 10 59.61 50.14 2.53
N THR A 11 58.61 49.32 2.86
CA THR A 11 58.27 48.02 2.24
C THR A 11 59.24 46.84 2.38
N LEU A 12 59.05 46.04 3.45
CA LEU A 12 59.48 44.63 3.48
C LEU A 12 58.40 43.78 2.80
N PHE A 13 58.77 43.07 1.72
CA PHE A 13 58.01 41.94 1.20
C PHE A 13 58.47 40.69 1.97
N VAL A 14 57.61 40.18 2.86
CA VAL A 14 57.75 38.84 3.46
C VAL A 14 56.80 37.93 2.70
N ALA A 15 57.35 37.01 1.90
CA ALA A 15 56.57 35.92 1.33
C ALA A 15 56.28 34.89 2.43
N ALA A 16 55.08 34.93 2.99
CA ALA A 16 54.55 33.89 3.84
C ALA A 16 53.96 32.80 2.94
N ILE A 17 54.55 31.60 2.96
CA ILE A 17 53.93 30.38 2.45
C ILE A 17 52.85 29.99 3.46
N LEU A 18 51.61 30.33 3.17
CA LEU A 18 50.42 29.82 3.85
C LEU A 18 50.07 28.46 3.25
N LEU A 19 50.34 27.40 4.01
CA LEU A 19 49.78 26.08 3.78
C LEU A 19 48.28 26.18 4.09
N PHE A 20 47.45 26.38 3.06
CA PHE A 20 46.00 26.24 3.18
C PHE A 20 45.68 24.75 3.31
N LEU A 21 45.55 24.27 4.55
CA LEU A 21 44.68 23.13 4.83
C LEU A 21 43.25 23.63 4.60
N ALA A 22 42.74 23.42 3.39
CA ALA A 22 41.31 23.48 3.13
C ALA A 22 40.68 22.28 3.82
N VAL A 23 40.32 22.44 5.10
CA VAL A 23 39.26 21.64 5.69
C VAL A 23 37.99 22.12 5.00
N THR A 24 37.58 21.43 3.94
CA THR A 24 36.20 21.54 3.45
C THR A 24 35.33 20.88 4.52
N GLY A 25 34.91 21.67 5.51
CA GLY A 25 33.90 21.24 6.45
C GLY A 25 32.62 20.97 5.67
N ALA A 26 32.08 19.75 5.79
CA ALA A 26 30.70 19.49 5.40
C ALA A 26 29.79 20.51 6.11
N PRO A 27 28.69 20.95 5.47
CA PRO A 27 27.76 21.86 6.14
C PRO A 27 27.26 21.21 7.43
N ALA A 28 27.23 22.01 8.50
CA ALA A 28 26.59 21.65 9.77
C ALA A 28 25.10 21.29 9.56
N ARG A 29 24.43 20.71 10.56
CA ARG A 29 22.96 20.58 10.56
C ARG A 29 22.36 21.92 10.10
N ASP A 30 21.49 21.91 9.09
CA ASP A 30 20.91 23.17 8.60
C ASP A 30 19.79 23.59 9.57
N GLU A 31 20.09 24.58 10.42
CA GLU A 31 19.15 25.07 11.44
C GLU A 31 17.98 25.87 10.83
N THR A 32 18.01 26.14 9.51
CA THR A 32 16.95 26.85 8.79
C THR A 32 16.76 26.19 7.42
N PRO A 33 15.72 25.38 7.20
CA PRO A 33 15.42 24.83 5.89
C PRO A 33 15.28 26.01 4.92
N ALA A 34 16.19 26.14 3.96
CA ALA A 34 16.06 27.19 2.98
C ALA A 34 14.77 26.94 2.19
N LYS A 35 13.85 27.92 2.14
CA LYS A 35 12.88 27.99 1.05
C LYS A 35 13.68 28.04 -0.24
N ARG A 36 13.91 26.88 -0.87
CA ARG A 36 14.58 26.76 -2.17
C ARG A 36 13.57 27.13 -3.25
N ASN A 37 12.99 28.32 -3.13
CA ASN A 37 12.04 28.87 -4.07
C ASN A 37 12.82 29.46 -5.25
N THR A 38 13.31 28.58 -6.12
CA THR A 38 13.59 28.93 -7.51
C THR A 38 12.55 28.19 -8.31
N GLY A 39 11.64 28.92 -8.96
CA GLY A 39 10.47 28.36 -9.68
C GLY A 39 10.76 27.21 -10.67
N PRO A 40 9.74 26.72 -11.41
CA PRO A 40 9.67 25.38 -11.99
C PRO A 40 10.78 25.08 -13.02
N SER A 41 11.97 24.74 -12.53
CA SER A 41 13.18 24.67 -13.36
C SER A 41 13.88 23.32 -13.31
N ARG A 42 13.33 22.31 -12.62
CA ARG A 42 13.97 21.01 -12.45
C ARG A 42 12.96 19.88 -12.43
N THR A 43 12.43 19.62 -13.60
CA THR A 43 11.48 18.55 -13.83
C THR A 43 12.12 17.16 -13.63
N PHE A 44 13.39 16.94 -13.98
CA PHE A 44 14.12 15.69 -13.65
C PHE A 44 15.45 16.04 -12.96
N VAL A 45 15.57 15.74 -11.66
CA VAL A 45 16.62 16.32 -10.79
C VAL A 45 17.74 15.32 -10.47
N VAL A 46 18.79 15.32 -11.28
CA VAL A 46 19.94 14.39 -11.10
C VAL A 46 21.16 15.02 -10.45
N ASP A 47 21.05 16.22 -9.89
CA ASP A 47 22.21 16.95 -9.36
C ASP A 47 22.47 16.72 -7.87
N GLY A 48 21.67 15.85 -7.23
CA GLY A 48 21.82 15.53 -5.81
C GLY A 48 21.29 16.62 -4.89
N SER A 49 20.56 17.62 -5.41
CA SER A 49 20.07 18.72 -4.60
C SER A 49 18.98 18.37 -3.58
N PRO A 50 18.05 17.42 -3.82
CA PRO A 50 17.03 17.09 -2.82
C PRO A 50 17.56 16.13 -1.77
N VAL A 51 17.77 16.64 -0.57
CA VAL A 51 18.38 15.92 0.55
C VAL A 51 17.56 16.20 1.80
N HIS A 52 17.24 15.13 2.54
CA HIS A 52 16.81 15.26 3.93
C HIS A 52 18.04 15.52 4.82
N ASP A 53 18.08 16.64 5.53
CA ASP A 53 19.24 17.12 6.28
C ASP A 53 18.96 17.88 7.58
N VAL A 54 17.70 17.91 8.05
CA VAL A 54 17.32 18.50 9.35
C VAL A 54 17.54 17.55 10.54
N GLY A 55 17.53 16.23 10.28
CA GLY A 55 17.75 15.19 11.27
C GLY A 55 19.22 14.78 11.43
N ASN A 56 19.44 13.67 12.12
CA ASN A 56 20.75 13.03 12.29
C ASN A 56 21.09 12.02 11.20
N VAL A 57 20.10 11.62 10.39
CA VAL A 57 20.30 10.88 9.15
C VAL A 57 20.29 11.86 7.99
N ARG A 58 21.20 11.74 7.02
CA ARG A 58 21.12 12.52 5.77
C ARG A 58 20.96 11.63 4.56
N VAL A 59 19.95 11.87 3.73
CA VAL A 59 19.69 11.02 2.57
C VAL A 59 19.15 11.84 1.41
N HIS A 60 19.75 11.65 0.24
CA HIS A 60 19.21 12.15 -1.01
C HIS A 60 17.91 11.41 -1.38
N ALA A 61 16.89 12.15 -1.82
CA ALA A 61 15.60 11.60 -2.24
C ALA A 61 15.21 12.20 -3.60
N SER A 62 15.27 11.39 -4.65
CA SER A 62 15.05 11.82 -6.02
C SER A 62 13.58 12.13 -6.32
N ASN A 63 13.33 12.78 -7.45
CA ASN A 63 11.97 13.01 -7.94
C ASN A 63 11.45 11.92 -8.87
N TRP A 64 11.99 10.71 -8.73
CA TRP A 64 11.57 9.51 -9.46
C TRP A 64 11.46 8.27 -8.55
N GLY A 65 11.31 8.46 -7.23
CA GLY A 65 11.11 7.36 -6.28
C GLY A 65 12.37 6.63 -5.86
N ALA A 66 13.55 7.24 -6.04
CA ALA A 66 14.82 6.70 -5.56
C ALA A 66 15.35 7.48 -4.35
N PHE A 67 16.03 6.81 -3.44
CA PHE A 67 16.79 7.41 -2.36
C PHE A 67 18.22 6.87 -2.34
N GLY A 68 19.12 7.60 -1.70
CA GLY A 68 20.56 7.35 -1.81
C GLY A 68 21.17 8.02 -3.03
N SER A 69 22.48 7.87 -3.19
CA SER A 69 23.25 8.66 -4.15
C SER A 69 24.18 7.85 -5.05
N SER A 70 24.25 6.53 -4.93
CA SER A 70 25.21 5.68 -5.65
C SER A 70 26.66 6.20 -5.53
N PRO A 71 27.21 6.32 -4.29
CA PRO A 71 28.53 6.94 -4.05
C PRO A 71 29.66 6.35 -4.90
N GLY A 72 30.60 7.20 -5.33
CA GLY A 72 31.77 6.76 -6.09
C GLY A 72 31.54 6.52 -7.58
N THR A 73 30.31 6.67 -8.07
CA THR A 73 30.00 6.66 -9.51
C THR A 73 30.28 7.99 -10.20
N GLY A 74 30.20 8.02 -11.53
CA GLY A 74 30.27 9.25 -12.33
C GLY A 74 28.94 10.00 -12.45
N LEU A 75 27.92 9.61 -11.69
CA LEU A 75 26.59 10.22 -11.75
C LEU A 75 26.60 11.60 -11.09
N PRO A 76 25.81 12.58 -11.57
CA PRO A 76 25.90 13.95 -11.06
C PRO A 76 25.43 14.10 -9.61
N TYR A 77 24.59 13.18 -9.12
CA TYR A 77 24.12 13.15 -7.73
C TYR A 77 25.03 12.33 -6.79
N ALA A 78 26.11 11.70 -7.28
CA ALA A 78 26.97 10.82 -6.50
C ALA A 78 27.69 11.48 -5.30
N GLY A 79 27.72 12.81 -5.28
CA GLY A 79 28.26 13.58 -4.16
C GLY A 79 27.28 13.81 -3.01
N ALA A 80 25.98 13.58 -3.19
CA ALA A 80 24.97 13.79 -2.15
C ALA A 80 25.09 12.75 -1.02
N PRO A 81 24.54 12.99 0.18
CA PRO A 81 24.48 11.99 1.24
C PRO A 81 23.59 10.78 0.85
N SER A 82 23.95 9.59 1.32
CA SER A 82 23.35 8.31 0.94
C SER A 82 23.01 7.46 2.18
N CYS A 83 22.11 8.01 3.00
CA CYS A 83 21.85 7.53 4.35
C CYS A 83 23.10 7.66 5.23
N GLU A 84 23.61 8.90 5.33
CA GLU A 84 24.75 9.25 6.15
C GLU A 84 24.33 9.32 7.62
N TRP A 85 24.99 8.55 8.48
CA TRP A 85 24.72 8.58 9.93
C TRP A 85 25.96 8.26 10.78
N PRO A 86 26.25 9.05 11.83
CA PRO A 86 25.60 10.31 12.18
C PRO A 86 25.81 11.40 11.12
N ALA A 87 24.94 12.41 11.09
CA ALA A 87 25.02 13.51 10.15
C ALA A 87 26.41 14.19 10.17
N GLY A 88 27.06 14.30 9.02
CA GLY A 88 28.41 14.88 8.87
C GLY A 88 29.57 13.89 9.09
N SER A 89 29.29 12.62 9.36
CA SER A 89 30.31 11.56 9.56
C SER A 89 30.94 11.02 8.27
N GLN A 90 30.30 11.19 7.12
CA GLN A 90 30.61 10.51 5.85
C GLN A 90 30.52 8.97 5.93
N VAL A 91 29.84 8.44 6.94
CA VAL A 91 29.51 7.02 7.07
C VAL A 91 28.15 6.82 6.45
N GLU A 92 28.12 6.16 5.30
CA GLU A 92 26.91 5.86 4.53
C GLU A 92 26.39 4.48 4.90
N TYR A 93 25.09 4.28 4.78
CA TYR A 93 24.45 2.98 5.06
C TYR A 93 23.68 2.41 3.87
N VAL A 94 23.46 3.21 2.82
CA VAL A 94 22.73 2.82 1.62
C VAL A 94 23.52 3.28 0.42
N TYR A 95 23.66 2.44 -0.60
CA TYR A 95 24.19 2.85 -1.88
C TYR A 95 23.10 3.54 -2.71
N GLU A 96 22.00 2.83 -2.98
CA GLU A 96 20.79 3.35 -3.59
C GLU A 96 19.58 2.49 -3.20
N GLY A 97 18.39 3.05 -3.25
CA GLY A 97 17.15 2.29 -3.08
C GLY A 97 15.99 2.99 -3.74
N GLY A 98 14.86 2.31 -3.90
CA GLY A 98 13.70 2.92 -4.52
C GLY A 98 12.49 2.01 -4.68
N LEU A 99 11.40 2.64 -5.13
CA LEU A 99 10.10 1.99 -5.32
C LEU A 99 10.13 1.03 -6.51
N TRP A 100 9.63 -0.18 -6.26
CA TRP A 100 9.27 -1.16 -7.28
C TRP A 100 7.77 -1.46 -7.18
N VAL A 101 7.08 -1.44 -8.31
CA VAL A 101 5.67 -1.88 -8.40
C VAL A 101 5.60 -2.98 -9.45
N GLY A 102 5.05 -4.14 -9.09
CA GLY A 102 4.93 -5.28 -9.99
C GLY A 102 3.49 -5.76 -10.09
N ALA A 103 3.01 -6.08 -11.29
CA ALA A 103 1.68 -6.63 -11.49
C ALA A 103 1.61 -7.59 -12.69
N LEU A 104 0.50 -8.29 -12.82
CA LEU A 104 0.14 -9.02 -14.03
C LEU A 104 -0.69 -8.12 -14.94
N LEU A 105 -0.07 -7.62 -15.99
CA LEU A 105 -0.72 -6.93 -17.11
C LEU A 105 -1.09 -7.97 -18.18
N ASP A 106 -2.39 -8.21 -18.34
CA ASP A 106 -2.96 -9.28 -19.17
C ASP A 106 -2.37 -10.67 -18.90
N GLY A 107 -2.13 -10.97 -17.61
CA GLY A 107 -1.56 -12.24 -17.16
C GLY A 107 -0.05 -12.39 -17.41
N THR A 108 0.61 -11.38 -17.94
CA THR A 108 2.07 -11.34 -18.09
C THR A 108 2.66 -10.44 -17.00
N PRO A 109 3.73 -10.83 -16.30
CA PRO A 109 4.44 -9.97 -15.37
C PRO A 109 4.98 -8.69 -16.01
N ALA A 110 4.81 -7.56 -15.32
CA ALA A 110 5.48 -6.29 -15.59
C ALA A 110 5.93 -5.70 -14.25
N VAL A 111 7.07 -5.01 -14.24
CA VAL A 111 7.58 -4.33 -13.04
C VAL A 111 8.13 -2.97 -13.43
N SER A 112 7.64 -1.92 -12.77
CA SER A 112 8.10 -0.55 -12.93
C SER A 112 9.04 -0.20 -11.78
N THR A 113 10.24 0.25 -12.11
CA THR A 113 11.35 0.42 -11.15
C THR A 113 11.87 1.86 -11.08
N SER A 114 12.23 2.29 -9.86
CA SER A 114 12.90 3.57 -9.60
C SER A 114 14.44 3.48 -9.52
N VAL A 115 14.98 2.28 -9.33
CA VAL A 115 16.43 1.96 -9.22
C VAL A 115 16.72 0.62 -9.90
N GLN A 116 18.00 0.32 -10.17
CA GLN A 116 18.48 -0.58 -11.24
C GLN A 116 18.18 -0.10 -12.67
N GLN A 117 16.92 0.22 -12.95
CA GLN A 117 16.48 0.88 -14.19
C GLN A 117 15.59 2.06 -13.82
N LEU A 118 15.83 3.22 -14.44
CA LEU A 118 15.12 4.46 -14.13
C LEU A 118 13.87 4.58 -15.01
N GLU A 119 12.95 3.62 -14.83
CA GLU A 119 11.68 3.50 -15.58
C GLU A 119 10.65 4.51 -15.07
N ASN A 120 10.60 4.71 -13.75
CA ASN A 120 9.83 5.80 -13.15
C ASN A 120 10.49 7.15 -13.43
N ARG A 121 9.72 8.11 -13.94
CA ARG A 121 10.18 9.48 -14.22
C ARG A 121 9.06 10.52 -14.08
N PRO A 122 9.37 11.73 -13.62
CA PRO A 122 8.48 12.88 -13.74
C PRO A 122 8.21 13.20 -15.23
N THR A 123 7.03 13.75 -15.53
CA THR A 123 6.68 14.22 -16.89
C THR A 123 7.47 15.46 -17.25
N VAL A 124 7.18 16.14 -18.37
CA VAL A 124 7.77 17.45 -18.69
C VAL A 124 6.92 18.64 -18.23
N GLU A 125 5.85 18.38 -17.47
CA GLU A 125 4.97 19.44 -17.00
C GLU A 125 5.68 20.35 -15.97
N PRO A 126 5.40 21.67 -15.97
CA PRO A 126 6.04 22.59 -15.05
C PRO A 126 5.85 22.26 -13.56
N GLY A 127 4.76 21.60 -13.18
CA GLY A 127 4.48 21.20 -11.80
C GLY A 127 5.09 19.86 -11.38
N ASP A 128 5.72 19.10 -12.28
CA ASP A 128 6.40 17.84 -11.94
C ASP A 128 7.80 18.11 -11.37
N VAL A 129 7.86 18.78 -10.23
CA VAL A 129 9.10 19.15 -9.54
C VAL A 129 9.15 18.54 -8.15
N VAL A 130 10.26 18.76 -7.44
CA VAL A 130 10.33 18.51 -5.99
C VAL A 130 9.86 19.76 -5.29
N TYR A 131 8.79 19.61 -4.52
CA TYR A 131 8.28 20.62 -3.62
C TYR A 131 8.89 20.42 -2.23
N TYR A 132 9.22 21.53 -1.58
CA TYR A 132 9.91 21.56 -0.29
C TYR A 132 9.06 22.34 0.69
N ALA A 133 8.86 21.77 1.87
CA ALA A 133 8.13 22.42 2.93
C ALA A 133 8.75 22.09 4.29
N ALA A 134 8.55 22.99 5.24
CA ALA A 134 9.06 22.86 6.60
C ALA A 134 7.98 23.23 7.62
N GLN A 135 8.10 22.67 8.83
CA GLN A 135 7.18 22.99 9.93
C GLN A 135 7.11 24.52 10.15
N GLY A 136 5.90 25.07 10.07
CA GLY A 136 5.64 26.50 10.28
C GLY A 136 5.88 27.40 9.06
N ASP A 137 6.00 26.83 7.85
CA ASP A 137 5.84 27.61 6.64
C ASP A 137 4.46 28.31 6.61
N ALA A 138 4.37 29.50 6.00
CA ALA A 138 3.09 30.17 5.78
C ALA A 138 2.19 29.25 4.95
N GLY A 139 0.96 28.98 5.41
CA GLY A 139 0.10 27.95 4.86
C GLY A 139 0.20 26.56 5.49
N GLY A 140 1.16 26.34 6.41
CA GLY A 140 1.49 25.00 6.90
C GLY A 140 1.27 24.74 8.38
N ALA A 141 0.36 25.49 8.99
CA ALA A 141 -0.09 25.21 10.34
C ALA A 141 -1.19 24.14 10.32
N ARG A 142 -1.07 23.13 11.19
CA ARG A 142 -2.06 22.05 11.37
C ARG A 142 -2.45 21.93 12.82
N ILE A 143 -3.67 21.47 13.10
CA ILE A 143 -4.10 21.14 14.46
C ILE A 143 -3.07 20.20 15.15
N PRO A 144 -2.61 20.52 16.37
CA PRO A 144 -3.07 21.56 17.30
C PRO A 144 -2.21 22.84 17.28
N MET A 145 -1.38 23.06 16.26
CA MET A 145 -0.59 24.28 16.14
C MET A 145 -1.50 25.52 16.02
N PRO A 146 -1.13 26.65 16.65
CA PRO A 146 -1.92 27.88 16.55
C PRO A 146 -1.99 28.40 15.11
N GLY A 147 -3.18 28.82 14.66
CA GLY A 147 -3.39 29.39 13.33
C GLY A 147 -3.44 28.36 12.21
N ALA A 148 -3.99 27.16 12.48
CA ALA A 148 -4.16 26.07 11.51
C ALA A 148 -5.28 26.29 10.48
N ASP A 149 -6.18 27.26 10.74
CA ASP A 149 -7.09 27.86 9.76
C ASP A 149 -6.48 29.23 9.50
N ASP A 150 -5.63 29.36 8.48
CA ASP A 150 -4.79 30.55 8.28
C ASP A 150 -5.36 31.55 7.26
N ASP A 151 -6.34 31.13 6.46
CA ASP A 151 -7.13 31.98 5.57
C ASP A 151 -8.45 32.50 6.22
N HIS A 152 -8.82 31.93 7.38
CA HIS A 152 -10.00 32.25 8.18
C HIS A 152 -11.34 31.98 7.47
N ASP A 153 -11.40 31.03 6.54
CA ASP A 153 -12.65 30.61 5.92
C ASP A 153 -13.53 29.75 6.85
N GLY A 154 -12.93 29.26 7.95
CA GLY A 154 -13.57 28.45 8.99
C GLY A 154 -13.48 26.94 8.78
N SER A 155 -12.78 26.50 7.74
CA SER A 155 -12.37 25.13 7.43
C SER A 155 -10.88 24.94 7.72
N VAL A 156 -10.46 23.68 7.79
CA VAL A 156 -9.04 23.29 7.83
C VAL A 156 -8.93 22.16 6.81
N ASP A 157 -8.73 22.53 5.55
CA ASP A 157 -8.72 21.67 4.37
C ASP A 157 -7.38 21.75 3.63
N GLU A 158 -6.50 20.83 3.99
CA GLU A 158 -5.06 20.89 3.76
C GLU A 158 -4.64 20.15 2.48
N ASP A 159 -4.75 20.80 1.32
CA ASP A 159 -4.26 20.22 0.06
C ASP A 159 -2.75 19.86 0.13
N TRP A 160 -2.38 18.77 -0.54
CA TRP A 160 -0.97 18.36 -0.54
C TRP A 160 -0.10 19.27 -1.39
N HIS A 161 1.15 19.49 -1.00
CA HIS A 161 2.03 20.46 -1.65
C HIS A 161 2.40 20.03 -3.07
N GLU A 162 1.63 20.49 -4.05
CA GLU A 162 1.86 20.23 -5.48
C GLU A 162 1.79 21.47 -6.38
N GLY A 163 1.63 22.67 -5.80
CA GLY A 163 1.65 23.94 -6.53
C GLY A 163 0.41 24.21 -7.39
N TYR A 164 -0.70 23.52 -7.12
CA TYR A 164 -1.98 23.65 -7.81
C TYR A 164 -3.11 23.99 -6.83
N ASP A 165 -4.12 24.70 -7.33
CA ASP A 165 -5.43 24.96 -6.69
C ASP A 165 -6.37 23.86 -7.18
N ASN A 166 -6.61 22.82 -6.37
CA ASN A 166 -7.37 21.64 -6.79
C ASN A 166 -8.81 21.60 -6.25
N ASP A 167 -9.13 22.44 -5.28
CA ASP A 167 -10.45 22.57 -4.64
C ASP A 167 -11.22 23.82 -5.09
N PHE A 168 -10.61 24.67 -5.93
CA PHE A 168 -11.20 25.86 -6.56
C PHE A 168 -11.52 27.01 -5.59
N ASP A 169 -10.82 27.08 -4.46
CA ASP A 169 -10.88 28.14 -3.47
C ASP A 169 -10.23 29.47 -3.95
N ARG A 170 -9.45 29.40 -5.05
CA ARG A 170 -8.68 30.44 -5.77
C ARG A 170 -7.25 30.65 -5.27
N PHE A 171 -6.75 29.81 -4.38
CA PHE A 171 -5.41 29.86 -3.84
C PHE A 171 -4.67 28.56 -4.20
N ALA A 172 -3.41 28.67 -4.60
CA ALA A 172 -2.60 27.48 -4.91
C ALA A 172 -1.88 27.07 -3.64
N ASP A 173 -1.95 25.77 -3.30
CA ASP A 173 -1.11 25.10 -2.30
C ASP A 173 -0.93 25.80 -0.95
N GLU A 174 -1.88 26.67 -0.55
CA GLU A 174 -1.79 27.52 0.65
C GLU A 174 -2.18 26.80 1.95
N ASP A 175 -2.72 25.58 1.93
CA ASP A 175 -3.11 24.87 3.17
C ASP A 175 -2.25 23.64 3.46
N PHE A 176 -1.09 23.54 2.83
CA PHE A 176 -0.22 22.40 3.07
C PHE A 176 0.44 22.42 4.45
N ALA A 177 -0.01 21.55 5.34
CA ALA A 177 0.67 21.26 6.59
C ALA A 177 1.92 20.39 6.40
N ALA A 178 3.10 21.00 6.55
CA ALA A 178 4.33 20.24 6.72
C ALA A 178 4.25 19.40 8.01
N ILE A 179 4.01 18.09 7.86
CA ILE A 179 3.84 17.11 8.95
C ILE A 179 5.13 16.93 9.78
N SER A 180 6.27 17.35 9.22
CA SER A 180 7.59 17.18 9.81
C SER A 180 8.42 18.46 9.65
N ASP A 181 9.56 18.53 10.35
CA ASP A 181 10.46 19.69 10.24
C ASP A 181 10.99 19.89 8.81
N GLN A 182 11.06 18.83 8.01
CA GLN A 182 11.37 18.88 6.59
C GLN A 182 10.58 17.83 5.81
N MET A 183 9.78 18.30 4.86
CA MET A 183 8.97 17.49 3.98
C MET A 183 9.33 17.75 2.52
N LEU A 184 9.32 16.69 1.74
CA LEU A 184 9.49 16.73 0.29
C LEU A 184 8.29 16.04 -0.35
N SER A 185 7.70 16.65 -1.37
CA SER A 185 6.64 16.04 -2.18
C SER A 185 6.99 16.08 -3.66
N ARG A 186 6.60 15.03 -4.40
CA ARG A 186 6.89 14.87 -5.83
C ARG A 186 5.91 13.91 -6.49
N ARG A 187 5.84 13.99 -7.82
CA ARG A 187 5.10 13.04 -8.67
C ARG A 187 5.95 12.51 -9.81
N PHE A 188 5.71 11.25 -10.18
CA PHE A 188 6.36 10.60 -11.31
C PHE A 188 5.49 9.45 -11.85
N GLN A 189 5.80 9.00 -13.06
CA GLN A 189 5.06 7.94 -13.74
C GLN A 189 5.98 7.01 -14.53
N ASP A 190 5.48 5.83 -14.87
CA ASP A 190 6.26 4.79 -15.55
C ASP A 190 6.13 4.81 -17.08
N ASP A 191 5.23 5.62 -17.64
CA ASP A 191 4.93 5.65 -19.08
C ASP A 191 5.48 6.90 -19.80
N THR A 192 6.41 7.62 -19.18
CA THR A 192 7.02 8.79 -19.83
C THR A 192 7.70 8.39 -21.16
N PRO A 193 7.65 9.25 -22.20
CA PRO A 193 8.33 8.98 -23.46
C PRO A 193 9.84 8.72 -23.29
N GLN A 194 10.47 9.38 -22.31
CA GLN A 194 11.88 9.24 -21.99
C GLN A 194 12.19 7.86 -21.40
N ALA A 195 11.38 7.38 -20.46
CA ALA A 195 11.55 6.04 -19.88
C ALA A 195 11.45 4.96 -20.96
N THR A 196 10.40 5.04 -21.78
CA THR A 196 10.15 4.07 -22.87
C THR A 196 11.27 4.09 -23.93
N ALA A 197 11.84 5.26 -24.22
CA ALA A 197 12.93 5.39 -25.19
C ALA A 197 14.26 4.82 -24.68
N ILE A 198 14.56 4.99 -23.38
CA ILE A 198 15.82 4.54 -22.77
C ILE A 198 15.77 3.04 -22.44
N TYR A 199 14.60 2.53 -22.05
CA TYR A 199 14.38 1.14 -21.67
C TYR A 199 13.31 0.50 -22.58
N PRO A 200 13.65 0.08 -23.81
CA PRO A 200 12.67 -0.47 -24.75
C PRO A 200 12.01 -1.79 -24.32
N GLN A 201 12.58 -2.45 -23.31
CA GLN A 201 12.04 -3.67 -22.70
C GLN A 201 11.00 -3.35 -21.61
N HIS A 202 10.99 -2.11 -21.11
CA HIS A 202 10.02 -1.64 -20.14
C HIS A 202 8.62 -1.71 -20.75
N ARG A 203 7.69 -2.30 -20.01
CA ARG A 203 6.29 -2.37 -20.39
C ARG A 203 5.49 -1.56 -19.37
N PRO A 204 5.22 -0.27 -19.65
CA PRO A 204 4.52 0.58 -18.72
C PRO A 204 3.19 -0.03 -18.28
N MET A 205 2.94 0.04 -16.99
CA MET A 205 1.67 -0.33 -16.37
C MET A 205 0.74 0.87 -16.20
N HIS A 206 1.17 2.06 -16.64
CA HIS A 206 0.46 3.32 -16.51
C HIS A 206 0.19 3.65 -15.04
N LEU A 207 1.29 3.73 -14.29
CA LEU A 207 1.28 4.09 -12.89
C LEU A 207 1.64 5.56 -12.74
N ALA A 208 0.79 6.30 -12.05
CA ALA A 208 1.15 7.60 -11.50
C ALA A 208 1.44 7.44 -10.00
N VAL A 209 2.56 7.98 -9.55
CA VAL A 209 3.00 7.88 -8.18
C VAL A 209 3.16 9.27 -7.60
N ARG A 210 2.42 9.54 -6.51
CA ARG A 210 2.73 10.63 -5.58
C ARG A 210 3.61 10.07 -4.48
N GLU A 211 4.69 10.76 -4.18
CA GLU A 211 5.62 10.41 -3.12
C GLU A 211 5.79 11.61 -2.18
N GLU A 212 5.73 11.32 -0.89
CA GLU A 212 6.07 12.25 0.17
C GLU A 212 7.13 11.64 1.06
N SER A 213 8.08 12.45 1.53
CA SER A 213 9.06 12.02 2.51
C SER A 213 9.28 13.07 3.60
N TYR A 214 9.56 12.59 4.81
CA TYR A 214 9.43 13.34 6.07
C TYR A 214 10.65 13.15 6.96
N GLN A 215 11.11 14.23 7.61
CA GLN A 215 12.18 14.18 8.59
C GLN A 215 11.98 15.19 9.73
N TRP A 216 12.43 14.79 10.93
CA TRP A 216 12.32 15.58 12.15
C TRP A 216 13.70 15.93 12.73
N ARG A 217 13.76 17.04 13.47
CA ARG A 217 15.00 17.56 14.11
C ARG A 217 15.13 17.21 15.59
N ASP A 218 14.04 16.80 16.24
CA ASP A 218 14.07 16.47 17.67
C ASP A 218 14.93 15.22 17.87
N SER A 219 15.95 15.33 18.73
CA SER A 219 16.84 14.23 19.12
C SER A 219 16.15 12.97 19.64
N ALA A 220 14.87 13.06 20.02
CA ALA A 220 14.07 11.89 20.34
C ALA A 220 13.74 11.03 19.11
N TYR A 221 13.75 11.58 17.90
CA TYR A 221 13.31 10.90 16.67
C TYR A 221 13.98 11.46 15.39
N ASP A 222 15.26 11.88 15.48
CA ASP A 222 16.03 12.44 14.36
C ASP A 222 16.82 11.39 13.54
N ASP A 223 16.70 10.11 13.89
CA ASP A 223 17.47 9.00 13.31
C ASP A 223 16.70 8.19 12.22
N PHE A 224 15.70 8.79 11.56
CA PHE A 224 15.00 8.16 10.44
C PHE A 224 14.45 9.17 9.42
N VAL A 225 14.05 8.66 8.26
CA VAL A 225 13.28 9.37 7.24
C VAL A 225 12.08 8.52 6.86
N GLY A 226 10.87 9.11 6.94
CA GLY A 226 9.63 8.47 6.53
C GLY A 226 9.37 8.67 5.04
N PHE A 227 8.77 7.69 4.37
CA PHE A 227 8.32 7.77 2.98
C PHE A 227 6.90 7.22 2.87
N THR A 228 6.05 7.92 2.11
CA THR A 228 4.71 7.46 1.74
C THR A 228 4.52 7.58 0.24
N PHE A 229 4.00 6.52 -0.37
CA PHE A 229 3.69 6.43 -1.79
C PHE A 229 2.19 6.22 -1.97
N TRP A 230 1.61 6.96 -2.91
CA TRP A 230 0.28 6.74 -3.46
C TRP A 230 0.46 6.31 -4.91
N ILE A 231 0.12 5.07 -5.19
CA ILE A 231 0.35 4.41 -6.48
C ILE A 231 -1.00 4.25 -7.16
N THR A 232 -1.25 5.09 -8.15
CA THR A 232 -2.51 5.17 -8.88
C THR A 232 -2.38 4.48 -10.24
N ASN A 233 -3.33 3.60 -10.55
CA ASN A 233 -3.47 3.07 -11.91
C ASN A 233 -4.18 4.11 -12.80
N THR A 234 -3.45 4.77 -13.68
CA THR A 234 -4.00 5.74 -14.65
C THR A 234 -4.28 5.13 -16.02
N GLY A 235 -3.97 3.85 -16.20
CA GLY A 235 -4.24 3.10 -17.42
C GLY A 235 -5.71 2.67 -17.57
N GLU A 236 -6.03 2.06 -18.71
CA GLU A 236 -7.36 1.50 -18.97
C GLU A 236 -7.50 0.05 -18.47
N ASP A 237 -6.38 -0.64 -18.26
CA ASP A 237 -6.34 -2.04 -17.88
C ASP A 237 -6.35 -2.24 -16.36
N THR A 238 -6.99 -3.32 -15.91
CA THR A 238 -6.93 -3.72 -14.50
C THR A 238 -5.63 -4.47 -14.23
N LEU A 239 -4.80 -3.95 -13.34
CA LEU A 239 -3.60 -4.63 -12.86
C LEU A 239 -4.02 -5.72 -11.86
N ARG A 240 -3.50 -6.94 -12.00
CA ARG A 240 -3.84 -8.07 -11.12
C ARG A 240 -2.63 -8.53 -10.32
N SER A 241 -2.86 -9.05 -9.12
CA SER A 241 -1.81 -9.56 -8.23
C SER A 241 -0.66 -8.56 -8.11
N VAL A 242 -1.01 -7.35 -7.67
CA VAL A 242 -0.11 -6.23 -7.53
C VAL A 242 0.76 -6.43 -6.29
N TYR A 243 2.04 -6.17 -6.44
CA TYR A 243 3.01 -6.13 -5.35
C TYR A 243 3.67 -4.77 -5.36
N VAL A 244 3.87 -4.21 -4.17
CA VAL A 244 4.63 -2.98 -3.96
C VAL A 244 5.85 -3.36 -3.14
N GLY A 245 7.02 -2.85 -3.48
CA GLY A 245 8.24 -3.15 -2.74
C GLY A 245 9.27 -2.05 -2.80
N VAL A 246 10.22 -2.15 -1.88
CA VAL A 246 11.40 -1.29 -1.78
C VAL A 246 12.61 -2.16 -2.07
N TYR A 247 13.29 -1.85 -3.17
CA TYR A 247 14.61 -2.41 -3.48
C TYR A 247 15.66 -1.50 -2.85
N THR A 248 16.68 -2.06 -2.21
CA THR A 248 17.76 -1.28 -1.61
C THR A 248 19.07 -2.05 -1.70
N ASP A 249 20.09 -1.34 -2.14
CA ASP A 249 21.47 -1.76 -2.12
C ASP A 249 22.13 -1.18 -0.87
N GLY A 250 22.47 -2.07 0.07
CA GLY A 250 22.98 -1.68 1.38
C GLY A 250 24.50 -1.73 1.37
N ASP A 251 25.13 -0.56 1.29
CA ASP A 251 26.57 -0.39 1.41
C ASP A 251 26.88 0.40 2.68
N VAL A 252 27.40 -0.27 3.72
CA VAL A 252 27.62 0.33 5.04
C VAL A 252 29.09 0.62 5.27
N GLY A 253 29.44 1.90 5.34
CA GLY A 253 30.80 2.28 5.71
C GLY A 253 31.18 3.71 5.33
N HIS A 254 32.41 4.07 5.71
CA HIS A 254 32.92 5.40 5.44
C HIS A 254 33.21 5.59 3.94
N ARG A 255 32.62 6.61 3.33
CA ARG A 255 32.75 6.98 1.90
C ARG A 255 34.19 7.11 1.38
N ALA A 256 35.17 7.41 2.23
CA ALA A 256 36.56 7.56 1.85
C ALA A 256 37.31 6.22 1.76
N ARG A 257 36.72 5.14 2.26
CA ARG A 257 37.30 3.81 2.28
C ARG A 257 36.98 3.10 0.97
N ASN A 258 37.97 2.42 0.40
CA ASN A 258 37.73 1.57 -0.76
C ASN A 258 37.06 0.26 -0.34
N ASN A 259 36.11 -0.21 -1.14
CA ASN A 259 35.47 -1.52 -0.98
C ASN A 259 34.81 -1.72 0.38
N TYR A 260 34.17 -0.68 0.92
CA TYR A 260 33.49 -0.71 2.22
C TYR A 260 32.18 -1.53 2.20
N TRP A 261 31.74 -1.96 1.02
CA TRP A 261 30.54 -2.77 0.79
C TRP A 261 30.78 -4.29 0.88
N ASN A 262 32.05 -4.73 0.94
CA ASN A 262 32.39 -6.16 0.80
C ASN A 262 32.18 -6.98 2.09
N ASP A 263 31.99 -6.30 3.20
CA ASP A 263 31.90 -6.79 4.57
C ASP A 263 30.51 -6.59 5.17
N ASP A 264 29.55 -6.10 4.40
CA ASP A 264 28.19 -5.89 4.88
C ASP A 264 27.47 -7.19 5.18
N ALA A 265 26.51 -7.13 6.08
CA ALA A 265 25.59 -8.22 6.36
C ALA A 265 24.17 -7.71 6.54
N THR A 266 23.24 -8.63 6.35
CA THR A 266 21.80 -8.36 6.40
C THR A 266 21.12 -9.09 7.55
N GLY A 267 19.97 -8.56 7.96
CA GLY A 267 19.07 -9.26 8.87
C GLY A 267 17.61 -8.87 8.66
N PHE A 268 16.73 -9.72 9.19
CA PHE A 268 15.31 -9.46 9.28
C PHE A 268 14.87 -9.61 10.73
N ASP A 269 14.15 -8.63 11.23
CA ASP A 269 13.53 -8.67 12.55
C ASP A 269 12.09 -8.17 12.49
N THR A 270 11.39 -8.32 13.60
CA THR A 270 10.03 -7.85 13.80
C THR A 270 9.95 -7.05 15.08
N VAL A 271 9.44 -5.83 14.99
CA VAL A 271 9.22 -4.95 16.14
C VAL A 271 7.73 -4.89 16.48
N MET A 272 7.43 -5.02 17.77
CA MET A 272 6.09 -4.78 18.31
C MET A 272 6.05 -3.39 18.94
N VAL A 273 5.01 -2.64 18.58
CA VAL A 273 4.86 -1.22 18.91
C VAL A 273 3.51 -1.03 19.59
N ASP A 274 3.53 -0.57 20.83
CA ASP A 274 2.34 -0.33 21.63
C ASP A 274 1.86 1.11 21.41
N HIS A 275 0.71 1.29 20.75
CA HIS A 275 0.11 2.60 20.50
C HIS A 275 -1.40 2.53 20.75
N ALA A 276 -2.04 3.56 21.27
CA ALA A 276 -3.48 3.45 21.54
C ALA A 276 -4.27 3.28 20.22
N PRO A 277 -5.24 2.33 20.13
CA PRO A 277 -5.74 1.45 21.21
C PRO A 277 -5.13 0.03 21.30
N GLY A 278 -4.04 -0.31 20.60
CA GLY A 278 -3.49 -1.67 20.55
C GLY A 278 -1.97 -1.81 20.39
N THR A 279 -1.54 -2.93 19.82
CA THR A 279 -0.13 -3.19 19.50
C THR A 279 -0.05 -3.62 18.06
N THR A 280 0.79 -2.96 17.25
CA THR A 280 1.04 -3.32 15.86
C THR A 280 2.40 -4.00 15.70
N ARG A 281 2.48 -4.84 14.68
CA ARG A 281 3.66 -5.60 14.29
C ARG A 281 4.28 -4.93 13.06
N HIS A 282 5.56 -4.66 13.10
CA HIS A 282 6.31 -4.07 11.99
C HIS A 282 7.49 -4.95 11.59
N ASP A 283 7.64 -5.20 10.30
CA ASP A 283 8.79 -5.94 9.75
C ASP A 283 9.94 -4.97 9.43
N PHE A 284 11.16 -5.36 9.81
CA PHE A 284 12.36 -4.55 9.69
C PHE A 284 13.47 -5.35 8.99
N ALA A 285 13.85 -4.94 7.78
CA ALA A 285 14.98 -5.49 7.05
C ALA A 285 16.17 -4.53 7.19
N TYR A 286 17.34 -5.00 7.61
CA TYR A 286 18.46 -4.13 7.95
C TYR A 286 19.82 -4.61 7.46
N TRP A 287 20.74 -3.66 7.36
CA TRP A 287 22.14 -3.80 6.92
C TRP A 287 23.11 -3.28 7.98
N TYR A 288 24.30 -3.84 8.01
CA TYR A 288 25.41 -3.40 8.86
C TYR A 288 26.76 -3.91 8.38
N ASP A 289 27.82 -3.16 8.71
CA ASP A 289 29.20 -3.60 8.51
C ASP A 289 29.55 -4.77 9.45
N VAL A 290 30.09 -5.87 8.95
CA VAL A 290 30.71 -6.92 9.76
C VAL A 290 32.16 -6.52 10.05
N ASP A 291 32.26 -5.47 10.89
CA ASP A 291 33.40 -4.82 11.54
C ASP A 291 34.67 -4.56 10.72
N GLY A 292 34.59 -4.66 9.40
CA GLY A 292 35.75 -4.47 8.56
C GLY A 292 36.18 -3.01 8.51
N ASP A 293 35.37 -2.03 8.90
CA ASP A 293 35.76 -0.62 9.03
C ASP A 293 36.43 -0.20 10.36
N ALA A 294 36.68 -1.15 11.25
CA ALA A 294 37.23 -0.94 12.60
C ALA A 294 36.33 -0.07 13.51
N GLY A 295 35.01 -0.13 13.31
CA GLY A 295 34.00 0.51 14.17
C GLY A 295 33.65 1.94 13.76
N GLN A 296 33.85 2.29 12.49
CA GLN A 296 33.42 3.56 11.91
C GLN A 296 31.93 3.57 11.57
N ALA A 297 31.30 2.40 11.37
CA ALA A 297 29.87 2.20 11.18
C ALA A 297 29.19 1.60 12.43
N PRO A 298 28.80 2.45 13.40
CA PRO A 298 28.33 2.01 14.71
C PRO A 298 26.89 1.47 14.73
N GLY A 299 26.15 1.51 13.62
CA GLY A 299 24.72 1.23 13.58
C GLY A 299 24.29 0.08 12.66
N TYR A 300 22.99 -0.16 12.68
CA TYR A 300 22.21 -0.84 11.65
C TYR A 300 21.36 0.21 10.92
N ALA A 301 21.24 0.13 9.60
CA ALA A 301 20.20 0.84 8.86
C ALA A 301 19.20 -0.14 8.30
N GLY A 302 17.94 0.24 8.13
CA GLY A 302 16.97 -0.67 7.57
C GLY A 302 15.67 -0.05 7.11
N ILE A 303 14.89 -0.84 6.37
CA ILE A 303 13.54 -0.53 5.92
C ILE A 303 12.56 -1.10 6.92
N LEU A 304 11.85 -0.20 7.58
CA LEU A 304 10.75 -0.50 8.49
C LEU A 304 9.42 -0.34 7.74
N ILE A 305 8.67 -1.42 7.57
CA ILE A 305 7.33 -1.35 6.95
C ILE A 305 6.37 -0.78 7.98
N LEU A 306 5.64 0.28 7.60
CA LEU A 306 4.73 0.98 8.51
C LEU A 306 3.28 0.72 8.19
N ASP A 307 2.91 0.77 6.91
CA ASP A 307 1.52 0.60 6.50
C ASP A 307 1.35 0.25 5.02
N HIS A 308 0.26 -0.45 4.75
CA HIS A 308 -0.35 -0.63 3.43
C HIS A 308 -1.80 -1.09 3.62
N PRO A 309 -2.68 -1.00 2.60
CA PRO A 309 -4.04 -1.52 2.68
C PRO A 309 -4.07 -2.98 3.16
N THR A 310 -4.97 -3.28 4.08
CA THR A 310 -5.17 -4.65 4.59
C THR A 310 -6.61 -5.09 4.43
N ASP A 311 -6.82 -6.37 4.17
CA ASP A 311 -8.14 -7.00 4.17
C ASP A 311 -8.14 -8.15 5.18
N PRO A 312 -8.92 -8.10 6.28
CA PRO A 312 -8.96 -9.15 7.29
C PRO A 312 -9.22 -10.57 6.75
N LEU A 313 -9.85 -10.71 5.58
CA LEU A 313 -10.10 -11.99 4.92
C LEU A 313 -8.95 -12.43 4.00
N GLY A 314 -8.03 -11.53 3.67
CA GLY A 314 -6.91 -11.79 2.77
C GLY A 314 -7.33 -11.96 1.30
N ILE A 315 -8.51 -11.49 0.92
CA ILE A 315 -9.08 -11.66 -0.42
C ILE A 315 -8.54 -10.58 -1.35
N ASP A 316 -8.65 -9.32 -0.96
CA ASP A 316 -8.30 -8.17 -1.81
C ASP A 316 -6.93 -7.57 -1.49
N ALA A 317 -6.44 -7.75 -0.27
CA ALA A 317 -5.14 -7.28 0.21
C ALA A 317 -4.60 -8.21 1.31
N PRO A 318 -3.33 -8.09 1.73
CA PRO A 318 -2.82 -8.91 2.83
C PRO A 318 -3.60 -8.68 4.14
N PRO A 319 -3.75 -9.70 5.02
CA PRO A 319 -4.59 -9.60 6.21
C PRO A 319 -4.03 -8.77 7.36
N SER A 320 -2.80 -8.30 7.22
CA SER A 320 -2.10 -7.50 8.21
C SER A 320 -0.94 -6.79 7.52
N VAL A 321 -0.49 -5.66 8.07
CA VAL A 321 0.72 -4.98 7.63
C VAL A 321 1.93 -5.89 7.82
N ARG A 322 2.54 -6.36 6.74
CA ARG A 322 3.74 -7.22 6.77
C ARG A 322 4.43 -7.31 5.41
N ALA A 323 5.70 -7.68 5.42
CA ALA A 323 6.37 -8.16 4.23
C ALA A 323 5.77 -9.49 3.78
N THR A 324 5.45 -9.60 2.50
CA THR A 324 5.12 -10.89 1.87
C THR A 324 6.39 -11.59 1.41
N SER A 325 7.31 -10.82 0.84
CA SER A 325 8.63 -11.29 0.44
C SER A 325 9.68 -10.31 0.98
N ALA A 326 10.77 -10.81 1.52
CA ALA A 326 11.89 -10.01 1.97
C ALA A 326 13.17 -10.78 1.61
N VAL A 327 13.82 -10.45 0.49
CA VAL A 327 14.85 -11.31 -0.11
C VAL A 327 16.16 -10.56 -0.25
N ASN A 328 17.22 -11.14 0.31
CA ASN A 328 18.59 -10.67 0.15
C ASN A 328 19.24 -11.35 -1.07
N MET A 329 20.04 -10.59 -1.82
CA MET A 329 20.68 -10.99 -3.07
C MET A 329 22.12 -10.53 -3.09
N LEU A 330 23.05 -11.38 -3.55
CA LEU A 330 24.47 -11.04 -3.67
C LEU A 330 24.78 -10.43 -5.03
N GLY A 331 25.32 -9.21 -5.06
CA GLY A 331 25.67 -8.49 -6.29
C GLY A 331 26.65 -9.25 -7.19
N SER A 332 27.47 -10.14 -6.60
CA SER A 332 28.46 -10.97 -7.31
C SER A 332 27.89 -12.20 -8.04
N LEU A 333 26.61 -12.52 -7.85
CA LEU A 333 25.98 -13.74 -8.38
C LEU A 333 24.98 -13.43 -9.52
N SER A 334 24.66 -14.46 -10.31
CA SER A 334 23.53 -14.40 -11.24
C SER A 334 22.20 -14.63 -10.53
N TYR A 335 21.09 -14.15 -11.09
CA TYR A 335 19.76 -14.34 -10.50
C TYR A 335 19.44 -15.81 -10.12
N PRO A 336 19.68 -16.83 -10.96
CA PRO A 336 19.45 -18.24 -10.58
C PRO A 336 20.32 -18.74 -9.42
N GLN A 337 21.39 -18.02 -9.08
CA GLN A 337 22.30 -18.32 -7.98
C GLN A 337 22.04 -17.46 -6.74
N GLY A 338 21.03 -16.58 -6.76
CA GLY A 338 20.71 -15.65 -5.67
C GLY A 338 21.29 -14.24 -5.85
N GLY A 339 21.59 -13.83 -7.09
CA GLY A 339 21.91 -12.44 -7.43
C GLY A 339 20.69 -11.59 -7.81
N PRO A 340 20.89 -10.31 -8.14
CA PRO A 340 19.81 -9.40 -8.51
C PRO A 340 19.11 -9.78 -9.83
N PRO A 341 17.81 -9.48 -9.98
CA PRO A 341 17.06 -9.77 -11.19
C PRO A 341 17.47 -8.85 -12.35
N THR A 342 17.26 -9.29 -13.58
CA THR A 342 17.67 -8.59 -14.81
C THR A 342 16.52 -8.21 -15.73
N ASN A 343 15.31 -8.71 -15.45
CA ASN A 343 14.11 -8.50 -16.26
C ASN A 343 12.84 -8.62 -15.40
N ASP A 344 11.70 -8.19 -15.96
CA ASP A 344 10.42 -8.14 -15.25
C ASP A 344 9.93 -9.49 -14.71
N PHE A 345 10.19 -10.59 -15.40
CA PHE A 345 9.79 -11.91 -14.91
C PHE A 345 10.54 -12.26 -13.62
N GLU A 346 11.86 -12.03 -13.59
CA GLU A 346 12.69 -12.27 -12.42
C GLU A 346 12.34 -11.31 -11.28
N ARG A 347 12.11 -10.02 -11.59
CA ARG A 347 11.69 -9.02 -10.59
C ARG A 347 10.34 -9.40 -9.96
N TYR A 348 9.36 -9.76 -10.79
CA TYR A 348 8.03 -10.12 -10.32
C TYR A 348 8.04 -11.45 -9.54
N GLU A 349 8.82 -12.44 -9.98
CA GLU A 349 9.03 -13.69 -9.24
C GLU A 349 9.60 -13.39 -7.85
N LEU A 350 10.58 -12.50 -7.76
CA LEU A 350 11.19 -12.11 -6.49
C LEU A 350 10.16 -11.43 -5.55
N MET A 351 9.41 -10.46 -6.06
CA MET A 351 8.35 -9.76 -5.32
C MET A 351 7.26 -10.71 -4.81
N SER A 352 6.87 -11.68 -5.65
CA SER A 352 5.79 -12.65 -5.36
C SER A 352 6.25 -13.94 -4.69
N SER A 353 7.53 -14.07 -4.35
CA SER A 353 8.14 -15.32 -3.90
C SER A 353 7.58 -15.88 -2.60
N GLY A 354 7.03 -15.04 -1.71
CA GLY A 354 6.59 -15.42 -0.38
C GLY A 354 7.75 -15.82 0.54
N LYS A 355 8.99 -15.49 0.16
CA LYS A 355 10.21 -15.89 0.89
C LYS A 355 10.69 -14.74 1.76
N VAL A 356 11.01 -15.05 3.02
CA VAL A 356 11.86 -14.22 3.86
C VAL A 356 13.25 -14.86 3.85
N GLY A 357 14.22 -14.13 3.29
CA GLY A 357 15.57 -14.56 3.01
C GLY A 357 16.38 -14.81 4.28
N GLN A 358 17.50 -15.51 4.14
CA GLN A 358 18.45 -15.66 5.23
C GLN A 358 19.42 -14.50 5.27
N ASN A 359 19.97 -14.24 6.45
CA ASN A 359 21.07 -13.31 6.65
C ASN A 359 22.25 -13.78 5.81
N ILE A 360 22.72 -12.91 4.92
CA ILE A 360 23.90 -13.12 4.08
C ILE A 360 24.85 -11.94 4.25
N GLY A 361 26.12 -12.13 3.92
CA GLY A 361 27.11 -11.07 3.94
C GLY A 361 27.90 -10.94 2.64
N GLY A 362 28.49 -9.77 2.44
CA GLY A 362 29.09 -9.28 1.20
C GLY A 362 28.35 -8.05 0.67
N ASP A 363 28.52 -7.79 -0.62
CA ASP A 363 27.76 -6.82 -1.41
C ASP A 363 26.31 -7.34 -1.57
N VAL A 364 25.39 -6.80 -0.76
CA VAL A 364 24.03 -7.33 -0.60
C VAL A 364 22.98 -6.28 -0.94
N THR A 365 22.14 -6.65 -1.90
CA THR A 365 20.90 -5.93 -2.18
C THR A 365 19.72 -6.66 -1.57
N THR A 366 18.70 -5.93 -1.14
CA THR A 366 17.52 -6.47 -0.47
C THR A 366 16.27 -5.92 -1.13
N LEU A 367 15.30 -6.80 -1.39
CA LEU A 367 13.96 -6.41 -1.78
C LEU A 367 13.01 -6.75 -0.63
N VAL A 368 12.26 -5.75 -0.16
CA VAL A 368 11.12 -5.94 0.75
C VAL A 368 9.85 -5.63 -0.02
N ALA A 369 8.97 -6.62 -0.22
CA ALA A 369 7.75 -6.51 -1.00
C ALA A 369 6.51 -6.99 -0.23
N MET A 370 5.38 -6.34 -0.49
CA MET A 370 4.09 -6.57 0.13
C MET A 370 3.04 -6.86 -0.95
N GLY A 371 2.02 -7.64 -0.60
CA GLY A 371 0.97 -8.07 -1.51
C GLY A 371 0.65 -9.57 -1.37
N PRO A 372 -0.02 -10.19 -2.34
CA PRO A 372 -0.66 -9.53 -3.45
C PRO A 372 -1.81 -8.64 -2.98
N PHE A 373 -1.92 -7.46 -3.58
CA PHE A 373 -3.20 -6.78 -3.73
C PHE A 373 -3.88 -7.43 -4.93
N ALA A 374 -5.09 -7.96 -4.77
CA ALA A 374 -5.69 -8.85 -5.76
C ALA A 374 -5.85 -8.17 -7.12
N GLN A 375 -6.22 -6.89 -7.09
CA GLN A 375 -6.39 -6.05 -8.27
C GLN A 375 -6.21 -4.57 -7.91
N LEU A 376 -5.85 -3.78 -8.93
CA LEU A 376 -5.89 -2.32 -8.91
C LEU A 376 -6.63 -1.86 -10.16
N TYR A 377 -7.87 -1.40 -9.99
CA TYR A 377 -8.69 -0.92 -11.11
C TYR A 377 -8.20 0.45 -11.62
N PRO A 378 -8.52 0.83 -12.87
CA PRO A 378 -8.32 2.19 -13.35
C PRO A 378 -8.89 3.23 -12.39
N GLY A 379 -8.07 4.23 -12.04
CA GLY A 379 -8.38 5.30 -11.09
C GLY A 379 -8.20 4.93 -9.61
N GLU A 380 -7.98 3.65 -9.27
CA GLU A 380 -7.72 3.24 -7.90
C GLU A 380 -6.26 3.49 -7.49
N THR A 381 -6.08 3.68 -6.18
CA THR A 381 -4.79 4.04 -5.57
C THR A 381 -4.46 3.07 -4.44
N ILE A 382 -3.21 2.59 -4.40
CA ILE A 382 -2.64 1.89 -3.24
C ILE A 382 -1.75 2.86 -2.48
N ARG A 383 -1.97 2.96 -1.17
CA ARG A 383 -1.06 3.66 -0.25
C ARG A 383 -0.01 2.69 0.29
N PHE A 384 1.22 3.14 0.41
CA PHE A 384 2.29 2.37 1.05
C PHE A 384 3.21 3.31 1.83
N SER A 385 3.49 3.00 3.10
CA SER A 385 4.41 3.77 3.94
C SER A 385 5.52 2.90 4.53
N PHE A 386 6.75 3.42 4.52
CA PHE A 386 7.90 2.83 5.20
C PHE A 386 8.79 3.91 5.81
N ALA A 387 9.68 3.53 6.73
CA ALA A 387 10.75 4.39 7.20
C ALA A 387 12.12 3.78 6.90
N LEU A 388 13.05 4.62 6.45
CA LEU A 388 14.47 4.32 6.45
C LEU A 388 15.02 4.73 7.82
N VAL A 389 15.32 3.74 8.66
CA VAL A 389 15.70 3.95 10.07
C VAL A 389 17.16 3.57 10.27
N VAL A 390 17.92 4.39 11.00
CA VAL A 390 19.26 4.04 11.49
C VAL A 390 19.24 3.92 13.01
N THR A 391 19.90 2.90 13.54
CA THR A 391 19.87 2.60 14.98
C THR A 391 21.23 2.08 15.46
N PRO A 392 21.68 2.42 16.68
CA PRO A 392 22.90 1.82 17.25
C PRO A 392 22.80 0.30 17.36
N ARG A 393 23.92 -0.42 17.26
CA ARG A 393 23.89 -1.90 17.30
C ARG A 393 23.31 -2.51 18.57
N ASP A 394 23.51 -1.84 19.69
CA ASP A 394 23.06 -2.32 21.00
C ASP A 394 21.70 -1.73 21.42
N ASP A 395 21.08 -0.89 20.59
CA ASP A 395 19.81 -0.22 20.89
C ASP A 395 18.95 -0.05 19.64
N PHE A 396 17.89 -0.85 19.52
CA PHE A 396 16.88 -0.77 18.45
C PHE A 396 15.73 0.20 18.78
N SER A 397 15.88 1.06 19.79
CA SER A 397 14.80 1.97 20.21
C SER A 397 14.36 2.93 19.10
N ASN A 398 15.24 3.29 18.17
CA ASN A 398 14.88 4.15 17.03
C ASN A 398 13.86 3.50 16.10
N VAL A 399 13.91 2.17 15.91
CA VAL A 399 12.93 1.44 15.10
C VAL A 399 11.54 1.54 15.71
N ARG A 400 11.44 1.40 17.04
CA ARG A 400 10.18 1.61 17.75
C ARG A 400 9.71 3.05 17.65
N ARG A 401 10.61 4.02 17.86
CA ARG A 401 10.26 5.45 17.80
C ARG A 401 9.75 5.85 16.41
N ALA A 402 10.34 5.36 15.33
CA ALA A 402 9.83 5.59 13.98
C ALA A 402 8.38 5.10 13.85
N ALA A 403 8.08 3.87 14.28
CA ALA A 403 6.70 3.38 14.26
C ALA A 403 5.76 4.13 15.22
N ASP A 404 6.23 4.54 16.41
CA ASP A 404 5.44 5.33 17.36
C ASP A 404 5.05 6.68 16.76
N VAL A 405 6.00 7.37 16.10
CA VAL A 405 5.70 8.64 15.44
C VAL A 405 4.69 8.38 14.30
N TYR A 406 4.76 7.25 13.57
CA TYR A 406 3.82 6.90 12.48
C TYR A 406 2.37 6.74 12.94
N HIS A 407 2.16 5.92 13.97
CA HIS A 407 0.84 5.69 14.56
C HIS A 407 0.30 6.88 15.35
N GLY A 408 1.16 7.88 15.52
CA GLY A 408 0.82 9.19 15.97
C GLY A 408 0.94 9.40 17.46
N ARG A 409 1.16 10.68 17.81
CA ARG A 409 1.24 11.13 19.19
C ARG A 409 -0.14 11.63 19.60
N TRP A 410 -0.66 11.06 20.68
CA TRP A 410 -1.88 11.56 21.29
C TRP A 410 -1.57 12.86 22.05
N PHE A 411 -2.33 13.91 21.80
CA PHE A 411 -2.30 15.23 22.43
C PHE A 411 -3.58 15.49 23.21
N ASP A 412 -3.40 16.10 24.38
CA ASP A 412 -4.47 16.69 25.18
C ASP A 412 -4.71 18.11 24.64
N ILE A 413 -5.75 18.28 23.82
CA ILE A 413 -6.04 19.55 23.13
C ILE A 413 -6.76 20.51 24.06
N ASP A 414 -7.71 20.02 24.84
CA ASP A 414 -8.56 20.84 25.69
C ASP A 414 -8.03 20.97 27.13
N GLY A 415 -6.96 20.25 27.47
CA GLY A 415 -6.37 20.21 28.80
C GLY A 415 -7.21 19.43 29.80
N ASP A 416 -8.24 18.71 29.36
CA ASP A 416 -9.14 17.94 30.21
C ASP A 416 -8.70 16.46 30.25
N PRO A 417 -8.13 15.98 31.38
CA PRO A 417 -7.68 14.60 31.49
C PRO A 417 -8.82 13.56 31.47
N LEU A 418 -10.09 13.99 31.37
CA LEU A 418 -11.27 13.14 31.29
C LEU A 418 -11.79 12.95 29.86
N THR A 419 -11.33 13.72 28.88
CA THR A 419 -11.69 13.59 27.47
C THR A 419 -10.66 12.72 26.72
N GLY A 420 -11.04 12.24 25.53
CA GLY A 420 -10.16 11.44 24.68
C GLY A 420 -9.74 10.04 25.20
N ILE A 421 -8.70 9.46 24.59
CA ILE A 421 -8.14 8.15 24.98
C ILE A 421 -6.95 8.38 25.92
N ARG A 422 -7.16 8.12 27.23
CA ARG A 422 -6.21 8.39 28.31
C ARG A 422 -5.97 9.89 28.58
N GLY A 423 -7.00 10.74 28.45
CA GLY A 423 -6.90 12.19 28.71
C GLY A 423 -6.22 12.94 27.58
N ARG A 424 -6.46 12.51 26.34
CA ARG A 424 -5.84 13.01 25.11
C ARG A 424 -6.79 12.81 23.93
N GLU A 425 -7.22 13.88 23.29
CA GLU A 425 -8.36 13.93 22.36
C GLU A 425 -7.94 13.83 20.90
N HIS A 426 -6.67 14.11 20.60
CA HIS A 426 -6.20 14.22 19.21
C HIS A 426 -4.99 13.35 18.96
N ASN A 427 -5.01 12.58 17.88
CA ASN A 427 -3.87 11.79 17.46
C ASN A 427 -3.27 12.42 16.19
N GLU A 428 -2.08 13.01 16.29
CA GLU A 428 -1.35 13.41 15.08
C GLU A 428 -0.72 12.17 14.46
N HIS A 429 -1.40 11.56 13.49
CA HIS A 429 -0.77 10.58 12.61
C HIS A 429 0.27 11.26 11.70
N TRP A 430 1.20 10.50 11.12
CA TRP A 430 2.02 10.93 9.96
C TRP A 430 1.18 11.40 8.76
N TYR A 431 -0.14 11.32 8.84
CA TYR A 431 -1.10 11.75 7.85
C TYR A 431 -2.50 11.88 8.50
N LEU A 432 -3.19 13.00 8.35
CA LEU A 432 -4.66 13.01 8.46
C LEU A 432 -5.17 12.81 7.03
N PRO A 433 -5.88 11.71 6.73
CA PRO A 433 -6.72 11.62 5.54
C PRO A 433 -8.01 12.36 5.85
N THR A 434 -8.06 13.68 5.74
CA THR A 434 -9.35 14.38 5.76
C THR A 434 -9.27 15.71 5.02
N ASP A 435 -8.88 15.71 3.75
CA ASP A 435 -9.27 16.83 2.87
C ASP A 435 -10.61 16.46 2.23
N THR A 436 -11.60 17.00 2.93
CA THR A 436 -12.88 17.51 2.45
C THR A 436 -13.68 16.63 1.51
N VAL A 437 -14.49 15.81 2.17
CA VAL A 437 -15.91 16.05 1.97
C VAL A 437 -16.49 16.46 3.32
N GLU A 438 -16.96 17.71 3.42
CA GLU A 438 -17.72 18.24 4.58
C GLU A 438 -18.98 17.41 4.90
N THR A 439 -19.33 16.47 4.02
CA THR A 439 -20.41 15.49 4.13
C THR A 439 -19.90 14.14 3.64
N VAL A 440 -20.66 13.04 3.72
CA VAL A 440 -20.27 11.84 2.96
C VAL A 440 -20.63 12.05 1.49
N ALA A 441 -19.66 12.07 0.58
CA ALA A 441 -19.93 12.04 -0.87
C ALA A 441 -19.71 10.64 -1.42
N PHE A 442 -20.68 10.13 -2.17
CA PHE A 442 -20.53 8.87 -2.89
C PHE A 442 -20.00 9.14 -4.30
N GLY A 443 -18.89 8.50 -4.67
CA GLY A 443 -18.27 8.65 -6.00
C GLY A 443 -19.06 7.90 -7.06
N PHE A 444 -19.09 6.56 -6.97
CA PHE A 444 -20.00 5.75 -7.74
C PHE A 444 -20.81 4.83 -6.83
N VAL A 445 -22.02 4.47 -7.27
CA VAL A 445 -22.81 3.39 -6.68
C VAL A 445 -23.30 2.53 -7.84
N SER A 446 -22.95 1.25 -7.82
CA SER A 446 -23.33 0.30 -8.85
C SER A 446 -23.85 -0.98 -8.23
N ALA A 447 -24.68 -1.67 -9.01
CA ALA A 447 -25.14 -3.00 -8.69
C ALA A 447 -24.99 -3.88 -9.93
N THR A 448 -24.32 -5.02 -9.77
CA THR A 448 -24.28 -6.06 -10.79
C THR A 448 -25.12 -7.24 -10.30
N ALA A 449 -25.91 -7.79 -11.22
CA ALA A 449 -26.73 -8.96 -10.94
C ALA A 449 -26.23 -10.11 -11.81
N ASP A 450 -25.82 -11.19 -11.14
CA ASP A 450 -25.43 -12.42 -11.82
C ASP A 450 -25.88 -13.63 -11.01
N GLU A 451 -26.38 -14.65 -11.68
CA GLU A 451 -26.87 -15.91 -11.12
C GLU A 451 -27.61 -15.75 -9.76
N GLY A 452 -28.64 -14.89 -9.68
CA GLY A 452 -29.44 -14.69 -8.46
C GLY A 452 -28.66 -14.15 -7.26
N VAL A 453 -27.55 -13.46 -7.51
CA VAL A 453 -26.83 -12.65 -6.53
C VAL A 453 -26.91 -11.21 -7.00
N ILE A 454 -26.94 -10.28 -6.05
CA ILE A 454 -26.73 -8.86 -6.34
C ILE A 454 -25.47 -8.42 -5.60
N ALA A 455 -24.45 -8.03 -6.37
CA ALA A 455 -23.24 -7.44 -5.86
C ALA A 455 -23.35 -5.92 -5.97
N LEU A 456 -23.31 -5.25 -4.83
CA LEU A 456 -23.30 -3.80 -4.70
C LEU A 456 -21.87 -3.32 -4.51
N ARG A 457 -21.53 -2.23 -5.19
CA ARG A 457 -20.25 -1.54 -5.02
C ARG A 457 -20.49 -0.06 -4.93
N ALA A 458 -19.80 0.59 -4.02
CA ALA A 458 -19.74 2.04 -4.00
C ALA A 458 -18.35 2.52 -3.58
N THR A 459 -18.04 3.76 -3.93
CA THR A 459 -17.01 4.53 -3.24
C THR A 459 -17.65 5.67 -2.51
N TYR A 460 -17.09 6.02 -1.36
CA TYR A 460 -17.42 7.22 -0.64
C TYR A 460 -16.16 7.90 -0.13
N GLN A 461 -16.22 9.20 -0.01
CA GLN A 461 -15.27 9.99 0.75
C GLN A 461 -16.03 10.57 1.94
N ALA A 462 -15.38 10.60 3.10
CA ALA A 462 -15.95 11.13 4.33
C ALA A 462 -14.88 11.96 5.04
N GLY A 463 -15.18 13.23 5.33
CA GLY A 463 -14.32 14.10 6.13
C GLY A 463 -14.33 13.78 7.63
N MET A 464 -15.15 12.82 8.08
CA MET A 464 -15.21 12.37 9.48
C MET A 464 -15.01 10.87 9.62
N HIS A 465 -14.62 10.44 10.83
CA HIS A 465 -14.49 9.03 11.17
C HIS A 465 -15.83 8.29 10.99
N VAL A 466 -15.88 7.43 9.98
CA VAL A 466 -17.03 6.55 9.74
C VAL A 466 -17.11 5.50 10.84
N ARG A 467 -18.23 5.47 11.54
CA ARG A 467 -18.52 4.49 12.60
C ARG A 467 -19.02 3.17 12.01
N GLU A 468 -19.88 3.25 11.00
CA GLU A 468 -20.45 2.10 10.33
C GLU A 468 -20.91 2.44 8.90
N VAL A 469 -20.94 1.44 8.01
CA VAL A 469 -21.63 1.54 6.73
C VAL A 469 -22.78 0.53 6.75
N ALA A 470 -24.02 1.00 6.81
CA ALA A 470 -25.22 0.19 6.71
C ALA A 470 -25.59 -0.10 5.24
N VAL A 471 -26.23 -1.25 5.01
CA VAL A 471 -26.78 -1.62 3.70
C VAL A 471 -28.28 -1.82 3.83
N TYR A 472 -29.04 -1.12 2.99
CA TYR A 472 -30.50 -1.16 2.97
C TYR A 472 -31.01 -1.82 1.70
N ARG A 473 -32.10 -2.57 1.84
CA ARG A 473 -32.84 -3.18 0.74
C ARG A 473 -34.34 -2.94 0.88
N GLY A 474 -34.99 -2.61 -0.23
CA GLY A 474 -36.44 -2.58 -0.34
C GLY A 474 -36.94 -3.27 -1.61
N PRO A 475 -38.23 -3.66 -1.66
CA PRO A 475 -38.86 -4.05 -2.92
C PRO A 475 -38.96 -2.85 -3.88
N GLU A 476 -39.17 -3.12 -5.18
CA GLU A 476 -39.21 -2.11 -6.24
C GLU A 476 -40.22 -0.96 -5.98
N ASP A 477 -41.30 -1.24 -5.28
CA ASP A 477 -42.43 -0.32 -5.02
C ASP A 477 -42.30 0.51 -3.73
N VAL A 478 -41.33 0.20 -2.86
CA VAL A 478 -41.14 0.91 -1.59
C VAL A 478 -39.91 1.81 -1.66
N ALA A 479 -40.11 3.12 -1.61
CA ALA A 479 -39.01 4.07 -1.53
C ALA A 479 -38.41 4.16 -0.12
N PHE A 480 -39.23 4.23 0.94
CA PHE A 480 -38.81 4.26 2.36
C PHE A 480 -39.95 3.83 3.30
N PRO A 481 -39.65 3.29 4.51
CA PRO A 481 -38.33 2.88 4.98
C PRO A 481 -37.91 1.53 4.34
N MET A 482 -36.63 1.39 4.04
CA MET A 482 -36.04 0.13 3.57
C MET A 482 -35.51 -0.70 4.75
N ASP A 483 -35.42 -2.01 4.58
CA ASP A 483 -34.91 -2.91 5.60
C ASP A 483 -33.37 -2.87 5.63
N ARG A 484 -32.79 -2.71 6.81
CA ARG A 484 -31.33 -2.89 7.01
C ARG A 484 -31.00 -4.37 6.91
N ILE A 485 -30.20 -4.74 5.90
CA ILE A 485 -29.84 -6.15 5.63
C ILE A 485 -28.41 -6.49 6.01
N GLY A 486 -27.59 -5.48 6.31
CA GLY A 486 -26.21 -5.72 6.74
C GLY A 486 -25.43 -4.47 7.07
N THR A 487 -24.17 -4.69 7.45
CA THR A 487 -23.17 -3.66 7.73
C THR A 487 -21.85 -4.03 7.07
N VAL A 488 -21.19 -3.06 6.47
CA VAL A 488 -19.84 -3.18 5.92
C VAL A 488 -18.88 -2.44 6.87
N PRO A 489 -17.79 -3.09 7.33
CA PRO A 489 -16.76 -2.40 8.10
C PRO A 489 -16.15 -1.27 7.27
N PRO A 490 -15.98 -0.06 7.82
CA PRO A 490 -15.31 1.02 7.10
C PRO A 490 -13.85 0.64 6.85
N CYS A 491 -13.44 0.55 5.58
CA CYS A 491 -12.10 0.10 5.19
C CYS A 491 -11.02 1.20 5.29
N GLY A 492 -11.36 2.40 5.74
CA GLY A 492 -10.50 3.60 5.66
C GLY A 492 -10.23 4.11 4.23
N CYS A 493 -10.48 3.26 3.23
CA CYS A 493 -10.21 3.46 1.80
C CYS A 493 -11.40 4.04 1.02
N GLY A 494 -12.55 4.24 1.67
CA GLY A 494 -13.76 4.73 1.01
C GLY A 494 -14.49 3.72 0.11
N ALA A 495 -13.92 2.55 -0.19
CA ALA A 495 -14.59 1.53 -0.98
C ALA A 495 -15.57 0.69 -0.13
N ILE A 496 -16.77 0.47 -0.66
CA ILE A 496 -17.82 -0.37 -0.06
C ILE A 496 -18.18 -1.47 -1.04
N GLN A 497 -18.17 -2.72 -0.56
CA GLN A 497 -18.73 -3.84 -1.30
C GLN A 497 -19.68 -4.64 -0.42
N PHE A 498 -20.82 -5.04 -1.00
CA PHE A 498 -21.79 -5.90 -0.34
C PHE A 498 -22.38 -6.91 -1.33
N ILE A 499 -22.58 -8.15 -0.88
CA ILE A 499 -23.15 -9.22 -1.71
C ILE A 499 -24.44 -9.70 -1.06
N ASP A 500 -25.57 -9.43 -1.71
CA ASP A 500 -26.86 -9.98 -1.31
C ASP A 500 -27.12 -11.32 -2.01
N ARG A 501 -27.19 -12.38 -1.19
CA ARG A 501 -27.51 -13.75 -1.64
C ARG A 501 -28.95 -14.16 -1.36
N ASP A 502 -29.69 -13.35 -0.59
CA ASP A 502 -31.06 -13.60 -0.15
C ASP A 502 -32.11 -12.99 -1.10
N VAL A 503 -31.69 -12.64 -2.31
CA VAL A 503 -32.55 -12.12 -3.37
C VAL A 503 -33.30 -13.22 -4.10
N ILE A 504 -34.52 -12.91 -4.51
CA ILE A 504 -35.36 -13.79 -5.32
C ILE A 504 -35.03 -13.53 -6.79
N SER A 505 -34.64 -14.60 -7.48
CA SER A 505 -34.32 -14.56 -8.90
C SER A 505 -35.47 -13.96 -9.73
N GLY A 506 -35.14 -13.02 -10.63
CA GLY A 506 -36.11 -12.31 -11.47
C GLY A 506 -36.85 -11.15 -10.80
N HIS A 507 -36.65 -10.90 -9.50
CA HIS A 507 -37.21 -9.74 -8.81
C HIS A 507 -36.28 -8.53 -8.89
N ALA A 508 -36.88 -7.34 -9.04
CA ALA A 508 -36.20 -6.06 -8.91
C ALA A 508 -36.18 -5.61 -7.44
N TYR A 509 -35.07 -5.01 -7.04
CA TYR A 509 -34.83 -4.53 -5.68
C TYR A 509 -34.28 -3.11 -5.72
N ARG A 510 -34.51 -2.36 -4.64
CA ARG A 510 -33.85 -1.08 -4.37
C ARG A 510 -32.76 -1.32 -3.34
N TYR A 511 -31.59 -0.74 -3.57
CA TYR A 511 -30.49 -0.75 -2.59
C TYR A 511 -29.93 0.64 -2.36
N GLN A 512 -29.42 0.82 -1.15
CA GLN A 512 -28.73 2.03 -0.71
C GLN A 512 -27.69 1.68 0.35
N PHE A 513 -26.56 2.39 0.32
CA PHE A 513 -25.62 2.42 1.44
C PHE A 513 -25.95 3.59 2.36
N GLY A 514 -25.80 3.40 3.67
CA GLY A 514 -25.85 4.45 4.66
C GLY A 514 -24.51 4.53 5.39
N VAL A 515 -23.76 5.61 5.19
CA VAL A 515 -22.50 5.83 5.89
C VAL A 515 -22.81 6.65 7.13
N VAL A 516 -22.51 6.11 8.31
CA VAL A 516 -22.79 6.75 9.59
C VAL A 516 -21.51 7.33 10.19
N ASP A 517 -21.53 8.61 10.49
CA ASP A 517 -20.40 9.36 11.05
C ASP A 517 -20.78 10.04 12.38
N GLY A 518 -20.04 11.10 12.75
CA GLY A 518 -20.28 11.90 13.95
C GLY A 518 -21.52 12.79 13.90
N GLU A 519 -22.03 13.10 12.70
CA GLU A 519 -23.15 14.03 12.48
C GLU A 519 -24.46 13.34 12.10
N GLY A 520 -24.39 12.12 11.54
CA GLY A 520 -25.59 11.38 11.19
C GLY A 520 -25.35 10.22 10.24
N GLU A 521 -26.42 9.77 9.58
CA GLU A 521 -26.37 8.76 8.52
C GLU A 521 -26.57 9.44 7.16
N HIS A 522 -25.64 9.20 6.25
CA HIS A 522 -25.63 9.75 4.89
C HIS A 522 -25.90 8.65 3.89
N LEU A 523 -26.98 8.80 3.12
CA LEU A 523 -27.46 7.77 2.23
C LEU A 523 -26.96 7.96 0.80
N SER A 524 -26.49 6.88 0.18
CA SER A 524 -26.04 6.85 -1.22
C SER A 524 -27.19 7.11 -2.20
N PRO A 525 -26.93 7.42 -3.48
CA PRO A 525 -27.95 7.25 -4.51
C PRO A 525 -28.51 5.82 -4.55
N LEU A 526 -29.79 5.69 -4.90
CA LEU A 526 -30.46 4.39 -5.06
C LEU A 526 -29.98 3.67 -6.32
N VAL A 527 -29.73 2.37 -6.21
CA VAL A 527 -29.54 1.48 -7.36
C VAL A 527 -30.66 0.45 -7.42
N MET A 528 -31.07 0.11 -8.65
CA MET A 528 -32.23 -0.77 -8.91
C MET A 528 -31.87 -1.98 -9.79
N PRO A 529 -31.07 -2.92 -9.28
CA PRO A 529 -30.77 -4.17 -9.97
C PRO A 529 -31.98 -5.11 -10.00
N THR A 530 -32.05 -5.91 -11.07
CA THR A 530 -32.93 -7.09 -11.15
C THR A 530 -32.08 -8.33 -10.97
N ALA A 531 -32.40 -9.17 -9.98
CA ALA A 531 -31.63 -10.38 -9.71
C ALA A 531 -31.64 -11.31 -10.93
N GLY A 532 -30.45 -11.74 -11.38
CA GLY A 532 -30.33 -12.62 -12.55
C GLY A 532 -31.07 -13.95 -12.37
N PRO A 533 -31.50 -14.61 -13.47
CA PRO A 533 -32.09 -15.94 -13.41
C PRO A 533 -31.07 -16.95 -12.87
N VAL A 534 -31.41 -17.70 -11.81
CA VAL A 534 -30.67 -18.92 -11.45
C VAL A 534 -31.38 -20.09 -12.10
N GLU A 535 -30.68 -20.82 -12.96
CA GLU A 535 -31.23 -22.05 -13.50
C GLU A 535 -31.12 -23.18 -12.46
N GLY A 536 -32.26 -23.74 -12.07
CA GLY A 536 -32.26 -25.01 -11.36
C GLY A 536 -31.62 -26.09 -12.23
N ARG A 537 -30.72 -26.89 -11.65
CA ARG A 537 -30.04 -27.98 -12.38
C ARG A 537 -30.16 -29.28 -11.61
N LEU A 538 -30.63 -30.33 -12.29
CA LEU A 538 -30.48 -31.71 -11.84
C LEU A 538 -29.40 -32.36 -12.72
N SER A 539 -28.33 -32.87 -12.12
CA SER A 539 -27.22 -33.51 -12.84
C SER A 539 -27.45 -35.00 -13.04
N GLN A 540 -26.75 -35.58 -14.01
CA GLN A 540 -26.69 -37.04 -14.13
C GLN A 540 -26.00 -37.61 -12.88
N ASN A 541 -26.62 -38.60 -12.23
CA ASN A 541 -26.02 -39.34 -11.12
C ASN A 541 -24.64 -39.92 -11.52
N ARG A 542 -23.70 -39.94 -10.57
CA ARG A 542 -22.36 -40.50 -10.79
C ARG A 542 -21.96 -41.43 -9.66
N PRO A 543 -21.47 -42.66 -9.97
CA PRO A 543 -21.36 -43.25 -11.31
C PRO A 543 -22.74 -43.55 -11.94
N ASN A 544 -22.80 -43.73 -13.26
CA ASN A 544 -23.96 -44.26 -13.98
C ASN A 544 -23.51 -45.01 -15.26
N PRO A 545 -23.67 -46.34 -15.36
CA PRO A 545 -24.30 -47.24 -14.39
C PRO A 545 -23.57 -47.30 -13.04
N PHE A 546 -24.25 -47.72 -11.97
CA PHE A 546 -23.70 -47.77 -10.61
C PHE A 546 -23.96 -49.11 -9.90
N ASN A 547 -23.17 -49.42 -8.86
CA ASN A 547 -23.28 -50.62 -8.04
C ASN A 547 -22.80 -50.40 -6.58
N PRO A 548 -23.66 -50.53 -5.56
CA PRO A 548 -25.06 -50.13 -5.55
C PRO A 548 -25.20 -48.63 -5.18
N ARG A 549 -24.11 -47.89 -4.98
CA ARG A 549 -24.13 -46.47 -4.55
C ARG A 549 -23.91 -45.51 -5.72
N THR A 550 -24.62 -44.38 -5.70
CA THR A 550 -24.45 -43.27 -6.65
C THR A 550 -24.79 -41.95 -5.98
N THR A 551 -24.14 -40.87 -6.43
CA THR A 551 -24.40 -39.52 -5.94
C THR A 551 -25.18 -38.72 -6.98
N ILE A 552 -26.26 -38.08 -6.56
CA ILE A 552 -27.09 -37.18 -7.35
C ILE A 552 -26.77 -35.75 -6.94
N HIS A 553 -26.26 -34.96 -7.89
CA HIS A 553 -25.96 -33.54 -7.68
C HIS A 553 -27.08 -32.67 -8.25
N PHE A 554 -27.50 -31.65 -7.52
CA PHE A 554 -28.47 -30.66 -8.01
C PHE A 554 -28.22 -29.27 -7.42
N THR A 555 -28.70 -28.23 -8.11
CA THR A 555 -28.64 -26.83 -7.67
C THR A 555 -30.06 -26.27 -7.63
N LEU A 556 -30.43 -25.67 -6.50
CA LEU A 556 -31.72 -25.02 -6.32
C LEU A 556 -31.62 -23.51 -6.60
N PRO A 557 -32.56 -22.93 -7.37
CA PRO A 557 -32.50 -21.52 -7.75
C PRO A 557 -33.03 -20.56 -6.68
N ALA A 558 -33.82 -21.06 -5.74
CA ALA A 558 -34.40 -20.30 -4.63
C ALA A 558 -34.72 -21.25 -3.47
N ARG A 559 -34.91 -20.68 -2.27
CA ARG A 559 -35.44 -21.41 -1.11
C ARG A 559 -36.86 -21.90 -1.43
N ALA A 560 -37.10 -23.19 -1.27
CA ALA A 560 -38.43 -23.78 -1.45
C ALA A 560 -38.53 -25.15 -0.77
N ALA A 561 -39.76 -25.62 -0.57
CA ALA A 561 -40.01 -27.03 -0.24
C ALA A 561 -39.50 -27.91 -1.39
N THR A 562 -38.52 -28.77 -1.11
CA THR A 562 -37.82 -29.59 -2.09
C THR A 562 -38.06 -31.07 -1.83
N THR A 563 -38.41 -31.81 -2.88
CA THR A 563 -38.48 -33.27 -2.86
C THR A 563 -37.60 -33.89 -3.93
N LEU A 564 -36.79 -34.88 -3.55
CA LEU A 564 -36.02 -35.71 -4.47
C LEU A 564 -36.45 -37.16 -4.26
N VAL A 565 -37.10 -37.74 -5.27
CA VAL A 565 -37.71 -39.06 -5.16
C VAL A 565 -37.24 -39.97 -6.30
N VAL A 566 -36.87 -41.20 -5.96
CA VAL A 566 -36.55 -42.28 -6.88
C VAL A 566 -37.81 -43.09 -7.20
N TYR A 567 -38.00 -43.41 -8.48
CA TYR A 567 -39.13 -44.15 -9.03
C TYR A 567 -38.64 -45.34 -9.86
N GLY A 568 -39.41 -46.43 -9.81
CA GLY A 568 -39.24 -47.57 -10.71
C GLY A 568 -39.80 -47.29 -12.11
N VAL A 569 -39.56 -48.20 -13.06
CA VAL A 569 -40.07 -48.09 -14.45
C VAL A 569 -41.60 -48.05 -14.52
N SER A 570 -42.29 -48.66 -13.56
CA SER A 570 -43.75 -48.62 -13.44
C SER A 570 -44.30 -47.28 -12.91
N GLY A 571 -43.42 -46.34 -12.53
CA GLY A 571 -43.80 -45.07 -11.91
C GLY A 571 -44.07 -45.17 -10.40
N GLY A 572 -43.95 -46.36 -9.80
CA GLY A 572 -44.03 -46.53 -8.35
C GLY A 572 -42.86 -45.85 -7.63
N ARG A 573 -43.14 -45.16 -6.52
CA ARG A 573 -42.11 -44.58 -5.64
C ARG A 573 -41.28 -45.71 -5.04
N VAL A 574 -39.96 -45.57 -5.11
CA VAL A 574 -38.98 -46.51 -4.57
C VAL A 574 -38.37 -45.95 -3.30
N ARG A 575 -37.85 -44.71 -3.36
CA ARG A 575 -37.15 -44.08 -2.24
C ARG A 575 -37.36 -42.58 -2.24
N THR A 576 -37.63 -42.00 -1.08
CA THR A 576 -37.54 -40.54 -0.87
C THR A 576 -36.15 -40.21 -0.34
N LEU A 577 -35.41 -39.37 -1.04
CA LEU A 577 -34.04 -38.98 -0.71
C LEU A 577 -33.97 -37.60 -0.02
N VAL A 578 -34.88 -36.71 -0.38
CA VAL A 578 -35.04 -35.37 0.20
C VAL A 578 -36.53 -35.06 0.29
N ASP A 579 -36.98 -34.52 1.42
CA ASP A 579 -38.34 -34.00 1.65
C ASP A 579 -38.30 -32.94 2.76
N GLU A 580 -37.70 -31.79 2.45
CA GLU A 580 -37.52 -30.70 3.41
C GLU A 580 -37.45 -29.35 2.69
N GLU A 581 -37.50 -28.26 3.46
CA GLU A 581 -37.28 -26.92 2.92
C GLU A 581 -35.79 -26.65 2.79
N LEU A 582 -35.30 -26.56 1.55
CA LEU A 582 -33.90 -26.30 1.27
C LEU A 582 -33.69 -24.84 0.87
N ALA A 583 -32.58 -24.26 1.31
CA ALA A 583 -32.13 -22.96 0.85
C ALA A 583 -31.65 -23.03 -0.61
N ARG A 584 -31.40 -21.87 -1.21
CA ARG A 584 -30.68 -21.80 -2.48
C ARG A 584 -29.28 -22.40 -2.31
N GLY A 585 -28.82 -23.17 -3.29
CA GLY A 585 -27.45 -23.69 -3.30
C GLY A 585 -27.27 -25.02 -4.01
N PRO A 586 -26.02 -25.50 -4.11
CA PRO A 586 -25.70 -26.84 -4.60
C PRO A 586 -25.92 -27.89 -3.50
N TYR A 587 -26.36 -29.08 -3.91
CA TYR A 587 -26.63 -30.24 -3.05
C TYR A 587 -26.12 -31.52 -3.70
N ALA A 588 -25.72 -32.47 -2.86
CA ALA A 588 -25.30 -33.80 -3.25
C ALA A 588 -25.95 -34.82 -2.32
N VAL A 589 -26.71 -35.76 -2.89
CA VAL A 589 -27.42 -36.78 -2.11
C VAL A 589 -27.07 -38.16 -2.65
N GLU A 590 -26.71 -39.07 -1.75
CA GLU A 590 -26.37 -40.45 -2.10
C GLU A 590 -27.62 -41.33 -2.11
N TRP A 591 -27.72 -42.21 -3.11
CA TRP A 591 -28.63 -43.34 -3.09
C TRP A 591 -27.84 -44.63 -3.12
N ASP A 592 -28.20 -45.57 -2.25
CA ASP A 592 -27.50 -46.83 -2.00
C ASP A 592 -28.18 -48.05 -2.63
N GLY A 593 -29.19 -47.83 -3.48
CA GLY A 593 -29.91 -48.91 -4.16
C GLY A 593 -30.90 -49.65 -3.27
N GLN A 594 -31.41 -49.01 -2.22
CA GLN A 594 -32.47 -49.52 -1.34
C GLN A 594 -33.78 -48.72 -1.50
N ASP A 595 -34.92 -49.34 -1.19
CA ASP A 595 -36.22 -48.68 -1.11
C ASP A 595 -36.45 -48.01 0.26
N ASP A 596 -37.62 -47.38 0.47
CA ASP A 596 -37.99 -46.74 1.74
C ASP A 596 -37.97 -47.72 2.95
N ASP A 597 -38.17 -49.03 2.73
CA ASP A 597 -38.15 -50.07 3.77
C ASP A 597 -36.73 -50.63 4.04
N GLY A 598 -35.70 -50.08 3.38
CA GLY A 598 -34.32 -50.54 3.48
C GLY A 598 -34.07 -51.88 2.79
N GLN A 599 -34.95 -52.29 1.87
CA GLN A 599 -34.75 -53.50 1.08
C GLN A 599 -33.99 -53.16 -0.21
N PRO A 600 -32.98 -53.97 -0.61
CA PRO A 600 -32.25 -53.74 -1.84
C PRO A 600 -33.14 -53.94 -3.08
N VAL A 601 -33.11 -53.00 -4.02
CA VAL A 601 -33.88 -53.12 -5.27
C VAL A 601 -33.14 -53.91 -6.35
N SER A 602 -33.87 -54.43 -7.34
CA SER A 602 -33.34 -55.22 -8.48
C SER A 602 -32.48 -54.40 -9.44
N SER A 603 -31.51 -55.02 -10.13
CA SER A 603 -30.81 -54.37 -11.25
C SER A 603 -31.81 -53.90 -12.31
N GLY A 604 -31.63 -52.69 -12.84
CA GLY A 604 -32.58 -52.12 -13.78
C GLY A 604 -32.47 -50.60 -13.96
N MET A 605 -33.37 -50.07 -14.78
CA MET A 605 -33.52 -48.63 -14.99
C MET A 605 -34.42 -48.03 -13.92
N TYR A 606 -34.01 -46.89 -13.38
CA TYR A 606 -34.77 -46.10 -12.42
C TYR A 606 -34.83 -44.65 -12.88
N PHE A 607 -35.82 -43.91 -12.37
CA PHE A 607 -35.92 -42.47 -12.57
C PHE A 607 -35.79 -41.77 -11.24
N TYR A 608 -35.22 -40.58 -11.21
CA TYR A 608 -35.26 -39.69 -10.06
C TYR A 608 -35.80 -38.35 -10.50
N ARG A 609 -36.68 -37.78 -9.67
CA ARG A 609 -37.35 -36.51 -9.93
C ARG A 609 -37.09 -35.56 -8.77
N LEU A 610 -36.60 -34.38 -9.13
CA LEU A 610 -36.44 -33.24 -8.24
C LEU A 610 -37.63 -32.30 -8.47
N VAL A 611 -38.34 -31.94 -7.40
CA VAL A 611 -39.38 -30.90 -7.41
C VAL A 611 -39.03 -29.87 -6.34
N SER A 612 -38.95 -28.60 -6.71
CA SER A 612 -38.67 -27.49 -5.79
C SER A 612 -39.41 -26.24 -6.24
N GLY A 613 -40.46 -25.84 -5.51
CA GLY A 613 -41.36 -24.76 -5.96
C GLY A 613 -41.98 -25.07 -7.33
N THR A 614 -41.77 -24.22 -8.33
CA THR A 614 -42.23 -24.42 -9.72
C THR A 614 -41.27 -25.26 -10.58
N TYR A 615 -40.05 -25.54 -10.08
CA TYR A 615 -39.03 -26.31 -10.79
C TYR A 615 -39.28 -27.82 -10.63
N SER A 616 -39.42 -28.55 -11.74
CA SER A 616 -39.60 -30.01 -11.73
C SER A 616 -38.83 -30.67 -12.87
N VAL A 617 -37.77 -31.43 -12.55
CA VAL A 617 -36.93 -32.12 -13.53
C VAL A 617 -36.75 -33.58 -13.15
N SER A 618 -36.78 -34.46 -14.15
CA SER A 618 -36.54 -35.90 -13.98
C SER A 618 -35.34 -36.36 -14.81
N ARG A 619 -34.60 -37.33 -14.30
CA ARG A 619 -33.54 -38.03 -15.03
C ARG A 619 -33.61 -39.52 -14.79
N LYS A 620 -32.98 -40.29 -15.68
CA LYS A 620 -32.86 -41.75 -15.57
C LYS A 620 -31.50 -42.16 -15.03
N MET A 621 -31.43 -43.30 -14.37
CA MET A 621 -30.21 -43.94 -13.90
C MET A 621 -30.29 -45.47 -14.08
N MET A 622 -29.14 -46.13 -14.07
CA MET A 622 -29.03 -47.57 -14.29
C MET A 622 -28.26 -48.23 -13.14
N LEU A 623 -28.97 -49.07 -12.37
CA LEU A 623 -28.38 -49.91 -11.34
C LEU A 623 -27.95 -51.25 -11.95
N ILE A 624 -26.70 -51.64 -11.73
CA ILE A 624 -26.17 -52.96 -12.11
C ILE A 624 -25.61 -53.59 -10.83
N LYS A 625 -26.24 -54.65 -10.34
CA LYS A 625 -25.68 -55.54 -9.32
C LYS A 625 -24.97 -56.73 -9.95
#